data_AF-A0A9P5YW44-F1
#
_entry.id   AF-A0A9P5YW44-F1
#
_cell.length_a   1.000
_cell.length_b   1.000
_cell.length_c   1.000
_cell.angle_alpha   90.00
_cell.angle_beta   90.00
_cell.angle_gamma   90.00
#
_symmetry.space_group_name_H-M   'P 1'
#
loop_
_entity.id
_entity.type
_entity.pdbx_description
1 polymer ?
#
loop_
_entity_poly.entity_id
_entity_poly.type
_entity_poly.pdbx_seq_one_letter_code
_entity_poly.pdbx_strand_id
1 'polypeptide(L)' 'MAPSFPIPVLSVAPDAVRDLDGHEALYGLWTLFTKCKESLQDGRRLENISWRLWYRELMLA' A
#
# COMPACT_ATOMS: atom_id res chain seq x y z
N MET A 1 25.42 -17.01 -3.33
CA MET A 1 24.56 -16.53 -2.23
C MET A 1 24.03 -15.17 -2.65
N ALA A 2 22.72 -14.98 -2.82
CA ALA A 2 22.17 -13.66 -3.08
C ALA A 2 22.36 -12.78 -1.83
N PRO A 3 22.64 -11.47 -1.96
CA PRO A 3 22.72 -10.58 -0.80
C PRO A 3 21.37 -10.57 -0.06
N SER A 4 21.39 -10.86 1.25
CA SER A 4 20.22 -10.70 2.12
C SER A 4 20.16 -9.26 2.60
N PHE A 5 19.17 -8.50 2.13
CA PHE A 5 18.93 -7.15 2.63
C PHE A 5 18.15 -7.17 3.96
N PRO A 6 18.43 -6.25 4.89
CA PRO A 6 17.63 -6.11 6.10
C PRO A 6 16.23 -5.61 5.72
N ILE A 7 15.20 -6.30 6.21
CA ILE A 7 13.80 -5.90 6.03
C ILE A 7 13.42 -4.93 7.16
N PRO A 8 12.66 -3.84 6.89
CA PRO A 8 12.14 -3.41 5.59
C PRO A 8 13.16 -2.65 4.73
N VAL A 9 13.07 -2.82 3.40
CA VAL A 9 13.92 -2.14 2.40
C VAL A 9 13.19 -1.01 1.66
N LEU A 10 11.87 -0.91 1.81
CA LEU A 10 11.02 0.13 1.22
C LEU A 10 10.30 0.92 2.32
N SER A 11 10.04 2.19 2.06
CA SER A 11 9.11 3.04 2.84
C SER A 11 8.23 3.85 1.90
N VAL A 12 7.06 4.28 2.38
CA VAL A 12 6.14 5.13 1.62
C VAL A 12 6.39 6.58 1.98
N ALA A 13 6.57 7.44 0.98
CA ALA A 13 6.58 8.89 1.17
C ALA A 13 5.13 9.39 1.38
N PRO A 14 4.78 9.94 2.56
CA PRO A 14 3.40 10.37 2.83
C PRO A 14 2.89 11.43 1.85
N ASP A 15 3.77 12.34 1.43
CA ASP A 15 3.42 13.41 0.49
C ASP A 15 3.02 12.84 -0.88
N ALA A 16 3.67 11.76 -1.33
CA ALA A 16 3.32 11.10 -2.59
C ALA A 16 1.95 10.40 -2.53
N VAL A 17 1.49 9.99 -1.34
CA VAL A 17 0.16 9.41 -1.16
C VAL A 17 -0.92 10.48 -1.10
N ARG A 18 -0.61 11.65 -0.51
CA ARG A 18 -1.55 12.77 -0.39
C ARG A 18 -2.02 13.27 -1.75
N ASP A 19 -1.14 13.24 -2.74
CA ASP A 19 -1.42 13.75 -4.08
C ASP A 19 -2.11 12.69 -4.97
N LEU A 20 -2.42 11.51 -4.45
CA LEU A 20 -3.20 10.49 -5.16
C LEU A 20 -4.70 10.82 -5.12
N ASP A 21 -5.30 10.81 -6.29
CA ASP A 21 -6.71 11.13 -6.57
C ASP A 21 -7.33 10.00 -7.41
N GLY A 22 -8.66 9.89 -7.35
CA GLY A 22 -9.45 9.07 -8.26
C GLY A 22 -9.85 7.71 -7.69
N HIS A 23 -10.91 7.13 -8.27
CA HIS A 23 -11.55 5.90 -7.79
C HIS A 23 -10.60 4.70 -7.73
N GLU A 24 -9.58 4.69 -8.59
CA GLU A 24 -8.61 3.60 -8.71
C GLU A 24 -7.43 3.73 -7.74
N ALA A 25 -7.25 4.86 -7.06
CA ALA A 25 -6.08 5.11 -6.21
C ALA A 25 -5.95 4.07 -5.08
N LEU A 26 -7.06 3.78 -4.39
CA LEU A 26 -7.08 2.82 -3.29
C LEU A 26 -6.90 1.38 -3.78
N TYR A 27 -7.49 1.02 -4.93
CA TYR A 27 -7.30 -0.28 -5.56
C TYR A 27 -5.84 -0.51 -5.98
N GLY A 28 -5.23 0.51 -6.60
CA GLY A 28 -3.83 0.49 -7.00
C GLY A 28 -2.88 0.37 -5.80
N LEU A 29 -3.09 1.16 -4.75
CA LEU A 29 -2.33 1.08 -3.51
C LEU A 29 -2.45 -0.28 -2.84
N TRP A 30 -3.67 -0.81 -2.72
CA TRP A 30 -3.90 -2.14 -2.16
C TRP A 30 -3.15 -3.22 -2.96
N THR A 31 -3.27 -3.20 -4.29
CA THR A 31 -2.58 -4.15 -5.19
C THR A 31 -1.07 -4.07 -5.05
N LEU A 32 -0.51 -2.87 -4.96
CA LEU A 32 0.92 -2.65 -4.75
C LEU A 32 1.36 -3.21 -3.39
N PHE A 33 0.67 -2.83 -2.32
CA PHE A 33 1.03 -3.25 -0.96
C PHE A 33 0.88 -4.75 -0.75
N THR A 34 -0.11 -5.41 -1.35
CA THR A 34 -0.21 -6.88 -1.30
C THR A 34 1.04 -7.57 -1.85
N LYS A 35 1.70 -6.99 -2.86
CA LYS A 35 2.92 -7.56 -3.46
C LYS A 35 4.18 -7.27 -2.66
N CYS A 36 4.27 -6.14 -1.96
CA CYS A 36 5.51 -5.70 -1.30
C CYS A 36 5.43 -5.58 0.23
N LYS A 37 4.31 -5.93 0.87
CA LYS A 37 4.08 -5.77 2.32
C LYS A 37 5.15 -6.36 3.24
N GLU A 38 5.81 -7.43 2.81
CA GLU A 38 6.87 -8.09 3.58
C GLU A 38 8.20 -7.33 3.53
N SER A 39 8.37 -6.44 2.55
CA SER A 39 9.58 -5.62 2.35
C SER A 39 9.36 -4.14 2.64
N LEU A 40 8.11 -3.74 2.90
CA LEU A 40 7.67 -2.36 3.09
C LEU A 40 7.49 -2.05 4.58
N GLN A 41 8.02 -0.91 5.03
CA GLN A 41 7.74 -0.38 6.35
C GLN A 41 6.23 -0.24 6.56
N ASP A 42 5.71 -0.82 7.64
CA ASP A 42 4.27 -0.89 7.93
C ASP A 42 3.41 -1.56 6.84
N GLY A 43 4.02 -2.36 5.96
CA GLY A 43 3.40 -2.87 4.75
C GLY A 43 2.07 -3.61 4.95
N ARG A 44 1.95 -4.46 5.99
CA ARG A 44 0.68 -5.15 6.32
C ARG A 44 -0.41 -4.17 6.77
N ARG A 45 -0.05 -3.10 7.48
CA ARG A 45 -1.00 -2.07 7.90
C ARG A 45 -1.48 -1.26 6.70
N LEU A 46 -0.55 -0.91 5.81
CA LEU A 46 -0.83 -0.18 4.57
C LEU A 46 -1.72 -0.99 3.60
N GLU A 47 -1.45 -2.29 3.44
CA GLU A 47 -2.32 -3.21 2.70
C GLU A 47 -3.74 -3.21 3.29
N ASN A 48 -3.84 -3.39 4.62
CA ASN A 48 -5.14 -3.50 5.30
C ASN A 48 -5.97 -2.21 5.18
N ILE A 49 -5.36 -1.04 5.41
CA ILE A 49 -6.10 0.22 5.35
C ILE A 49 -6.55 0.53 3.91
N SER A 50 -5.71 0.25 2.90
CA SER A 50 -6.05 0.47 1.50
C SER A 50 -7.24 -0.40 1.07
N TRP A 51 -7.24 -1.69 1.46
CA TRP A 51 -8.38 -2.59 1.25
C TRP A 51 -9.66 -2.09 1.90
N ARG A 52 -9.59 -1.69 3.19
CA ARG A 52 -10.78 -1.25 3.94
C ARG A 52 -11.38 0.03 3.38
N LEU A 53 -10.54 0.97 2.96
CA LEU A 53 -10.99 2.21 2.34
C LEU A 53 -11.60 1.94 0.97
N TRP A 54 -10.94 1.12 0.13
CA TRP A 54 -11.45 0.75 -1.18
C TRP A 54 -12.81 0.04 -1.10
N TYR A 55 -12.92 -0.95 -0.21
CA TYR A 55 -14.19 -1.66 0.02
C TYR A 55 -15.29 -0.71 0.50
N ARG A 56 -14.96 0.24 1.38
CA ARG A 56 -15.92 1.26 1.81
C ARG A 56 -16.38 2.13 0.64
N GLU A 57 -15.48 2.54 -0.24
CA GLU A 57 -15.82 3.34 -1.42
C GLU A 57 -16.73 2.57 -2.37
N LEU A 58 -16.43 1.30 -2.66
CA LEU A 58 -17.28 0.42 -3.46
C LEU A 58 -18.70 0.24 -2.89
N MET A 59 -18.84 0.23 -1.56
CA MET A 59 -20.15 0.06 -0.91
C MET A 59 -20.94 1.37 -0.81
N LEU A 60 -20.30 2.51 -1.07
CA LEU A 60 -20.92 3.85 -1.04
C LEU A 60 -21.14 4.43 -2.44
N ALA A 61 -20.58 3.81 -3.48
CA ALA A 61 -20.81 4.12 -4.89
C ALA A 61 -22.09 3.44 -5.41
#